data_AF-A0A496PWB8-F1
#
_entry.id   AF-A0A496PWB8-F1
#
_cell.length_a   1.000
_cell.length_b   1.000
_cell.length_c   1.000
_cell.angle_alpha   90.00
_cell.angle_beta   90.00
_cell.angle_gamma   90.00
#
_symmetry.space_group_name_H-M   'P 1'
#
loop_
_entity.id
_entity.type
_entity.pdbx_description
1 polymer ?
#
loop_
_entity_poly.entity_id
_entity_poly.type
_entity_poly.pdbx_seq_one_letter_code
_entity_poly.pdbx_strand_id
1 'polypeptide(L)'
;GEVSTERQVRLAVDQVSGLIRNGEKKLAVVAGPVVIHTGGAHDLSQLIENGHIHALLSGNALAVHDIENALYGTSLGIDSKTGKPVEMGHRNHLRAINEVRRAGSIANLVDEGTLKSGVMYSVIKTGIPYSLAGSLRDDGPLPETITDMNKAQEDYARILADVDIVMMLSTMLHSIAAGNMLPARVLTICVDINPAVVTKLKDRGSLQTIGVVTDIGLFLHLLTERLEE
;
A
#
# COMPACT_ATOMS: atom_id res chain seq x y z
N GLY A 1 0.90 -14.37 -32.17
CA GLY A 1 1.57 -15.15 -31.12
C GLY A 1 1.08 -14.63 -29.80
N GLU A 2 0.32 -15.45 -29.06
CA GLU A 2 -0.25 -15.06 -27.77
C GLU A 2 0.87 -14.75 -26.79
N VAL A 3 0.99 -13.47 -26.41
CA VAL A 3 1.88 -13.07 -25.32
C VAL A 3 1.17 -13.47 -24.04
N SER A 4 1.67 -14.50 -23.35
CA SER A 4 1.16 -14.90 -22.03
C SER A 4 1.12 -13.69 -21.09
N THR A 5 0.00 -13.50 -20.38
CA THR A 5 -0.18 -12.44 -19.38
C THR A 5 0.93 -12.45 -18.33
N GLU A 6 1.42 -13.64 -17.95
CA GLU A 6 2.53 -13.79 -17.01
C GLU A 6 3.85 -13.19 -17.55
N ARG A 7 4.13 -13.37 -18.85
CA ARG A 7 5.31 -12.76 -19.47
C ARG A 7 5.23 -11.24 -19.47
N GLN A 8 4.03 -10.68 -19.67
CA GLN A 8 3.83 -9.23 -19.60
C GLN A 8 4.06 -8.71 -18.18
N VAL A 9 3.60 -9.44 -17.15
CA VAL A 9 3.83 -9.07 -15.74
C VAL A 9 5.32 -9.08 -15.43
N ARG A 10 6.07 -10.12 -15.81
CA ARG A 10 7.52 -10.19 -15.57
C ARG A 10 8.29 -9.05 -16.26
N LEU A 11 7.95 -8.73 -17.50
CA LEU A 11 8.55 -7.59 -18.21
C LEU A 11 8.25 -6.25 -17.51
N ALA A 12 7.03 -6.09 -16.99
CA ALA A 12 6.69 -4.90 -16.22
C ALA A 12 7.45 -4.85 -14.89
N VAL A 13 7.62 -5.98 -14.20
CA VAL A 13 8.45 -6.08 -12.98
C VAL A 13 9.91 -5.76 -13.26
N ASP A 14 10.48 -6.27 -14.36
CA ASP A 14 11.85 -5.92 -14.79
C ASP A 14 11.99 -4.42 -15.03
N GLN A 15 11.02 -3.82 -15.72
CA GLN A 15 11.01 -2.38 -15.98
C GLN A 15 10.91 -1.58 -14.67
N VAL A 16 10.00 -1.95 -13.76
CA VAL A 16 9.78 -1.26 -12.49
C VAL A 16 10.98 -1.41 -11.56
N SER A 17 11.53 -2.61 -11.41
CA SER A 17 12.72 -2.86 -10.58
C SER A 17 13.90 -2.02 -11.08
N GLY A 18 14.14 -1.95 -12.39
CA GLY A 18 15.19 -1.11 -12.97
C GLY A 18 15.04 0.39 -12.67
N LEU A 19 13.81 0.87 -12.43
CA LEU A 19 13.53 2.27 -12.08
C LEU A 19 13.81 2.60 -10.62
N ILE A 20 13.69 1.63 -9.71
CA ILE A 20 13.71 1.86 -8.25
C ILE A 20 14.91 1.22 -7.53
N ARG A 21 15.65 0.33 -8.20
CA ARG A 21 16.77 -0.43 -7.62
C ARG A 21 17.87 0.46 -7.03
N ASN A 22 18.25 1.53 -7.73
CA ASN A 22 19.43 2.30 -7.35
C ASN A 22 19.19 3.28 -6.18
N GLY A 23 17.94 3.42 -5.69
CA GLY A 23 17.59 4.34 -4.61
C GLY A 23 17.74 5.84 -4.93
N GLU A 24 18.10 6.19 -6.17
CA GLU A 24 18.31 7.58 -6.59
C GLU A 24 16.99 8.37 -6.73
N LYS A 25 15.86 7.65 -6.87
CA LYS A 25 14.54 8.24 -7.07
C LYS A 25 13.67 8.05 -5.84
N LYS A 26 13.02 9.12 -5.41
CA LYS A 26 12.05 9.09 -4.31
C LYS A 26 10.74 8.47 -4.79
N LEU A 27 10.46 7.27 -4.27
CA LEU A 27 9.25 6.50 -4.53
C LEU A 27 8.23 6.68 -3.40
N ALA A 28 7.03 7.16 -3.74
CA ALA A 28 5.87 7.05 -2.88
C ALA A 28 4.94 5.92 -3.35
N VAL A 29 4.39 5.17 -2.40
CA VAL A 29 3.39 4.13 -2.67
C VAL A 29 2.01 4.60 -2.25
N VAL A 30 1.02 4.44 -3.12
CA VAL A 30 -0.39 4.63 -2.82
C VAL A 30 -1.06 3.27 -2.79
N ALA A 31 -1.40 2.76 -1.60
CA ALA A 31 -1.84 1.36 -1.44
C ALA A 31 -3.23 1.22 -0.83
N GLY A 32 -3.99 0.23 -1.30
CA GLY A 32 -5.29 -0.18 -0.75
C GLY A 32 -5.23 -1.46 0.07
N PRO A 33 -6.29 -1.79 0.83
CA PRO A 33 -6.33 -2.97 1.68
C PRO A 33 -6.23 -4.30 0.90
N VAL A 34 -6.49 -4.28 -0.42
CA VAL A 34 -6.30 -5.44 -1.30
C VAL A 34 -4.88 -5.98 -1.23
N VAL A 35 -3.86 -5.11 -1.04
CA VAL A 35 -2.46 -5.55 -0.83
C VAL A 35 -2.35 -6.56 0.31
N ILE A 36 -3.09 -6.34 1.40
CA ILE A 36 -3.08 -7.24 2.56
C ILE A 36 -3.89 -8.50 2.25
N HIS A 37 -5.07 -8.35 1.65
CA HIS A 37 -5.96 -9.46 1.32
C HIS A 37 -5.34 -10.47 0.34
N THR A 38 -4.42 -10.03 -0.53
CA THR A 38 -3.70 -10.88 -1.49
C THR A 38 -2.33 -11.35 -0.96
N GLY A 39 -2.01 -11.12 0.31
CA GLY A 39 -0.78 -11.61 0.94
C GLY A 39 0.47 -10.75 0.73
N GLY A 40 0.36 -9.59 0.06
CA GLY A 40 1.51 -8.72 -0.24
C GLY A 40 2.03 -7.88 0.93
N ALA A 41 1.54 -8.10 2.15
CA ALA A 41 1.96 -7.35 3.34
C ALA A 41 3.46 -7.56 3.64
N HIS A 42 3.95 -8.79 3.50
CA HIS A 42 5.35 -9.12 3.75
C HIS A 42 6.27 -8.43 2.73
N ASP A 43 5.98 -8.61 1.44
CA ASP A 43 6.75 -8.02 0.35
C ASP A 43 6.77 -6.48 0.45
N LEU A 44 5.62 -5.85 0.72
CA LEU A 44 5.55 -4.40 0.89
C LEU A 44 6.37 -3.92 2.10
N SER A 45 6.36 -4.69 3.20
CA SER A 45 7.18 -4.40 4.39
C SER A 45 8.68 -4.47 4.06
N GLN A 46 9.12 -5.50 3.34
CA GLN A 46 10.52 -5.66 2.92
C GLN A 46 10.97 -4.52 2.00
N LEU A 47 10.13 -4.10 1.05
CA LEU A 47 10.44 -2.97 0.17
C LEU A 47 10.61 -1.65 0.95
N ILE A 48 9.85 -1.46 2.04
CA ILE A 48 10.02 -0.31 2.94
C ILE A 48 11.32 -0.45 3.75
N GLU A 49 11.56 -1.60 4.37
CA GLU A 49 12.73 -1.85 5.22
C GLU A 49 14.05 -1.79 4.46
N ASN A 50 14.06 -2.23 3.19
CA ASN A 50 15.21 -2.17 2.30
C ASN A 50 15.41 -0.78 1.66
N GLY A 51 14.57 0.21 2.00
CA GLY A 51 14.73 1.59 1.53
C GLY A 51 14.32 1.84 0.08
N HIS A 52 13.56 0.94 -0.55
CA HIS A 52 13.03 1.19 -1.89
C HIS A 52 11.82 2.13 -1.86
N ILE A 53 11.04 2.12 -0.78
CA ILE A 53 9.85 2.97 -0.59
C ILE A 53 10.15 4.09 0.40
N HIS A 54 9.84 5.32 0.01
CA HIS A 54 10.18 6.53 0.75
C HIS A 54 8.97 7.22 1.37
N ALA A 55 7.76 6.84 0.98
CA ALA A 55 6.52 7.32 1.59
C ALA A 55 5.35 6.37 1.35
N LEU A 56 4.37 6.35 2.25
CA LEU A 56 3.14 5.56 2.13
C LEU A 56 1.89 6.43 2.23
N LEU A 57 1.05 6.38 1.20
CA LEU A 57 -0.24 7.04 1.15
C LEU A 57 -1.35 5.98 1.14
N SER A 58 -2.19 5.95 2.16
CA SER A 58 -3.27 4.98 2.26
C SER A 58 -4.49 5.51 3.02
N GLY A 59 -5.35 4.61 3.46
CA GLY A 59 -6.48 4.91 4.33
C GLY A 59 -6.58 3.89 5.48
N ASN A 60 -7.54 4.11 6.36
CA ASN A 60 -7.75 3.32 7.58
C ASN A 60 -7.75 1.81 7.33
N ALA A 61 -8.44 1.35 6.27
CA ALA A 61 -8.60 -0.08 5.99
C ALA A 61 -7.27 -0.83 5.79
N LEU A 62 -6.29 -0.26 5.08
CA LEU A 62 -5.00 -0.94 4.89
C LEU A 62 -4.31 -1.11 6.23
N ALA A 63 -4.20 -0.04 7.02
CA ALA A 63 -3.53 -0.07 8.31
C ALA A 63 -4.23 -1.03 9.28
N VAL A 64 -5.56 -1.01 9.34
CA VAL A 64 -6.34 -1.93 10.18
C VAL A 64 -6.09 -3.38 9.79
N HIS A 65 -6.16 -3.73 8.51
CA HIS A 65 -5.99 -5.11 8.07
C HIS A 65 -4.54 -5.59 8.13
N ASP A 66 -3.57 -4.70 7.95
CA ASP A 66 -2.17 -5.02 8.20
C ASP A 66 -1.92 -5.37 9.67
N ILE A 67 -2.45 -4.56 10.60
CA ILE A 67 -2.35 -4.80 12.03
C ILE A 67 -3.16 -6.04 12.45
N GLU A 68 -4.34 -6.27 11.87
CA GLU A 68 -5.10 -7.51 12.05
C GLU A 68 -4.25 -8.74 11.67
N ASN A 69 -3.60 -8.67 10.51
CA ASN A 69 -2.75 -9.75 10.01
C ASN A 69 -1.54 -9.97 10.93
N ALA A 70 -0.88 -8.90 11.38
CA ALA A 70 0.27 -8.99 12.27
C ALA A 70 -0.07 -9.56 13.66
N LEU A 71 -1.24 -9.20 14.21
CA LEU A 71 -1.64 -9.63 15.56
C LEU A 71 -2.34 -10.99 15.59
N TYR A 72 -3.12 -11.31 14.55
CA TYR A 72 -4.04 -12.45 14.57
C TYR A 72 -3.84 -13.41 13.39
N GLY A 73 -2.95 -13.10 12.44
CA GLY A 73 -2.71 -13.94 11.26
C GLY A 73 -3.89 -13.96 10.29
N THR A 74 -4.79 -12.98 10.37
CA THR A 74 -5.98 -12.90 9.51
C THR A 74 -6.13 -11.56 8.81
N SER A 75 -6.83 -11.56 7.69
CA SER A 75 -7.38 -10.36 7.06
C SER A 75 -8.86 -10.58 6.75
N LEU A 76 -9.74 -9.72 7.29
CA LEU A 76 -11.21 -9.94 7.26
C LEU A 76 -11.62 -11.30 7.85
N GLY A 77 -10.85 -11.81 8.83
CA GLY A 77 -11.09 -13.12 9.42
C GLY A 77 -10.73 -14.33 8.56
N ILE A 78 -10.06 -14.12 7.42
CA ILE A 78 -9.46 -15.19 6.60
C ILE A 78 -8.01 -15.37 7.05
N ASP A 79 -7.62 -16.60 7.37
CA ASP A 79 -6.25 -16.95 7.73
C ASP A 79 -5.31 -16.77 6.53
N SER A 80 -4.25 -15.98 6.73
CA SER A 80 -3.35 -15.54 5.66
C SER A 80 -2.46 -16.66 5.10
N LYS A 81 -2.32 -17.79 5.81
CA LYS A 81 -1.50 -18.92 5.37
C LYS A 81 -2.31 -19.97 4.63
N THR A 82 -3.55 -20.17 5.05
CA THR A 82 -4.42 -21.25 4.54
C THR A 82 -5.50 -20.75 3.59
N GLY A 83 -5.78 -19.44 3.57
CA GLY A 83 -6.86 -18.85 2.79
C GLY A 83 -8.26 -19.24 3.29
N LYS A 84 -8.38 -19.78 4.50
CA LYS A 84 -9.64 -20.28 5.06
C LYS A 84 -10.20 -19.32 6.12
N PRO A 85 -11.53 -19.21 6.25
CA PRO A 85 -12.13 -18.47 7.36
C PRO A 85 -11.75 -19.07 8.71
N VAL A 86 -11.45 -18.20 9.69
CA VAL A 86 -11.23 -18.56 11.09
C VAL A 86 -12.53 -18.38 11.86
N GLU A 87 -12.79 -19.24 12.84
CA GLU A 87 -13.94 -19.10 13.75
C GLU A 87 -13.92 -17.72 14.42
N MET A 88 -15.05 -16.99 14.34
CA MET A 88 -15.18 -15.61 14.83
C MET A 88 -14.19 -14.59 14.23
N GLY A 89 -13.55 -14.91 13.10
CA GLY A 89 -12.53 -14.07 12.47
C GLY A 89 -13.03 -12.68 12.06
N HIS A 90 -14.32 -12.51 11.78
CA HIS A 90 -14.94 -11.21 11.46
C HIS A 90 -14.75 -10.17 12.59
N ARG A 91 -14.38 -10.58 13.81
CA ARG A 91 -14.12 -9.68 14.95
C ARG A 91 -12.68 -9.18 15.01
N ASN A 92 -11.75 -9.79 14.27
CA ASN A 92 -10.33 -9.55 14.43
C ASN A 92 -9.93 -8.12 14.05
N HIS A 93 -10.47 -7.56 12.97
CA HIS A 93 -10.20 -6.16 12.59
C HIS A 93 -10.67 -5.17 13.67
N LEU A 94 -11.85 -5.39 14.30
CA LEU A 94 -12.31 -4.57 15.43
C LEU A 94 -11.41 -4.70 16.66
N ARG A 95 -10.86 -5.90 16.91
CA ARG A 95 -9.89 -6.10 17.99
C ARG A 95 -8.59 -5.34 17.70
N ALA A 96 -8.08 -5.40 16.47
CA ALA A 96 -6.90 -4.67 16.04
C ALA A 96 -7.08 -3.15 16.22
N ILE A 97 -8.23 -2.60 15.79
CA ILE A 97 -8.60 -1.20 16.04
C ILE A 97 -8.56 -0.87 17.54
N ASN A 98 -9.15 -1.73 18.38
CA ASN A 98 -9.19 -1.50 19.82
C ASN A 98 -7.81 -1.55 20.48
N GLU A 99 -6.90 -2.42 20.02
CA GLU A 99 -5.52 -2.46 20.52
C GLU A 99 -4.79 -1.15 20.22
N VAL A 100 -4.84 -0.67 18.96
CA VAL A 100 -4.22 0.61 18.59
C VAL A 100 -4.82 1.77 19.38
N ARG A 101 -6.14 1.83 19.51
CA ARG A 101 -6.83 2.89 20.27
C ARG A 101 -6.49 2.86 21.75
N ARG A 102 -6.28 1.67 22.33
CA ARG A 102 -5.86 1.51 23.73
C ARG A 102 -4.42 1.97 23.94
N ALA A 103 -3.52 1.66 23.00
CA ALA A 103 -2.15 2.18 22.99
C ALA A 103 -2.09 3.68 22.69
N GLY A 104 -3.12 4.24 22.06
CA GLY A 104 -3.27 5.66 21.71
C GLY A 104 -2.68 6.04 20.34
N SER A 105 -1.83 5.19 19.77
CA SER A 105 -1.28 5.31 18.41
C SER A 105 -0.68 3.96 17.97
N ILE A 106 -0.50 3.78 16.66
CA ILE A 106 0.27 2.70 16.04
C ILE A 106 1.72 2.77 16.55
N ALA A 107 2.31 3.96 16.65
CA ALA A 107 3.68 4.13 17.16
C ALA A 107 3.83 3.58 18.59
N ASN A 108 2.90 3.93 19.49
CA ASN A 108 2.89 3.38 20.85
C ASN A 108 2.72 1.86 20.85
N LEU A 109 1.85 1.32 19.99
CA LEU A 109 1.63 -0.13 19.86
C LEU A 109 2.91 -0.87 19.40
N VAL A 110 3.73 -0.22 18.58
CA VAL A 110 5.07 -0.70 18.18
C VAL A 110 6.07 -0.60 19.33
N ASP A 111 6.09 0.53 20.05
CA ASP A 111 7.06 0.80 21.11
C ASP A 111 6.85 -0.07 22.36
N GLU A 112 5.60 -0.37 22.72
CA GLU A 112 5.28 -1.34 23.77
C GLU A 112 5.54 -2.81 23.37
N GLY A 113 5.83 -3.04 22.07
CA GLY A 113 6.16 -4.34 21.52
C GLY A 113 4.95 -5.23 21.22
N THR A 114 3.73 -4.70 21.18
CA THR A 114 2.54 -5.46 20.78
C THR A 114 2.53 -5.69 19.26
N LEU A 115 2.81 -4.65 18.46
CA LEU A 115 2.99 -4.76 17.02
C LEU A 115 4.48 -4.96 16.69
N LYS A 116 4.82 -6.11 16.09
CA LYS A 116 6.22 -6.53 15.86
C LYS A 116 6.59 -6.75 14.39
N SER A 117 5.63 -6.60 13.49
CA SER A 117 5.78 -6.85 12.05
C SER A 117 4.61 -6.20 11.29
N GLY A 118 4.69 -6.23 9.96
CA GLY A 118 3.67 -5.68 9.07
C GLY A 118 4.06 -4.33 8.51
N VAL A 119 3.30 -3.87 7.51
CA VAL A 119 3.57 -2.65 6.75
C VAL A 119 3.65 -1.44 7.69
N MET A 120 2.70 -1.31 8.61
CA MET A 120 2.67 -0.18 9.54
C MET A 120 3.81 -0.25 10.56
N TYR A 121 4.23 -1.44 10.98
CA TYR A 121 5.43 -1.59 11.80
C TYR A 121 6.68 -1.09 11.06
N SER A 122 6.86 -1.52 9.80
CA SER A 122 7.99 -1.11 8.96
C SER A 122 7.99 0.39 8.71
N VAL A 123 6.82 1.00 8.46
CA VAL A 123 6.66 2.46 8.35
C VAL A 123 7.14 3.18 9.62
N ILE A 124 6.68 2.74 10.80
CA ILE A 124 7.07 3.36 12.08
C ILE A 124 8.57 3.17 12.34
N LYS A 125 9.14 1.98 12.09
CA LYS A 125 10.55 1.69 12.36
C LYS A 125 11.51 2.41 11.43
N THR A 126 11.15 2.56 10.16
CA THR A 126 11.96 3.27 9.15
C THR A 126 11.76 4.78 9.21
N GLY A 127 10.65 5.24 9.76
CA GLY A 127 10.33 6.67 9.88
C GLY A 127 9.96 7.32 8.55
N ILE A 128 9.58 6.54 7.53
CA ILE A 128 9.10 7.13 6.27
C ILE A 128 7.79 7.90 6.50
N PRO A 129 7.60 9.06 5.85
CA PRO A 129 6.34 9.79 5.93
C PRO A 129 5.17 8.94 5.42
N TYR A 130 4.05 8.99 6.14
CA TYR A 130 2.81 8.34 5.71
C TYR A 130 1.58 9.19 6.01
N SER A 131 0.50 8.92 5.28
CA SER A 131 -0.82 9.51 5.52
C SER A 131 -1.92 8.45 5.43
N LEU A 132 -2.81 8.43 6.42
CA LEU A 132 -4.02 7.61 6.42
C LEU A 132 -5.23 8.52 6.22
N ALA A 133 -5.65 8.71 4.97
CA ALA A 133 -6.85 9.47 4.66
C ALA A 133 -8.10 8.67 5.04
N GLY A 134 -9.00 9.29 5.80
CA GLY A 134 -10.25 8.67 6.21
C GLY A 134 -11.24 8.50 5.07
N SER A 135 -12.31 7.75 5.33
CA SER A 135 -13.41 7.53 4.39
C SER A 135 -14.72 7.23 5.11
N LEU A 136 -15.85 7.39 4.42
CA LEU A 136 -17.18 7.16 4.99
C LEU A 136 -17.42 5.71 5.48
N ARG A 137 -16.59 4.76 5.06
CA ARG A 137 -16.73 3.33 5.39
C ARG A 137 -15.79 2.88 6.52
N ASP A 138 -15.05 3.79 7.14
CA ASP A 138 -14.04 3.42 8.12
C ASP A 138 -14.66 2.90 9.42
N ASP A 139 -14.26 1.70 9.82
CA ASP A 139 -14.47 1.20 11.18
C ASP A 139 -13.42 1.80 12.13
N GLY A 140 -13.83 2.21 13.33
CA GLY A 140 -12.96 2.83 14.34
C GLY A 140 -13.07 4.35 14.34
N PRO A 141 -12.26 5.10 13.58
CA PRO A 141 -11.02 4.69 12.90
C PRO A 141 -9.80 4.62 13.85
N LEU A 142 -8.63 4.29 13.30
CA LEU A 142 -7.35 4.42 14.01
C LEU A 142 -7.05 5.89 14.35
N PRO A 143 -6.35 6.19 15.47
CA PRO A 143 -6.03 7.56 15.89
C PRO A 143 -5.35 8.42 14.81
N GLU A 144 -4.54 7.81 13.96
CA GLU A 144 -3.79 8.47 12.88
C GLU A 144 -4.62 8.75 11.62
N THR A 145 -5.86 8.25 11.56
CA THR A 145 -6.71 8.48 10.40
C THR A 145 -7.19 9.92 10.34
N ILE A 146 -6.84 10.63 9.27
CA ILE A 146 -7.25 12.00 9.03
C ILE A 146 -8.67 12.00 8.46
N THR A 147 -9.65 12.30 9.31
CA THR A 147 -11.09 12.29 8.96
C THR A 147 -11.55 13.56 8.23
N ASP A 148 -10.82 14.66 8.37
CA ASP A 148 -11.05 15.88 7.59
C ASP A 148 -10.42 15.74 6.20
N MET A 149 -11.25 15.64 5.17
CA MET A 149 -10.79 15.36 3.80
C MET A 149 -9.92 16.46 3.20
N ASN A 150 -10.11 17.72 3.59
CA ASN A 150 -9.26 18.80 3.11
C ASN A 150 -7.86 18.66 3.71
N LYS A 151 -7.78 18.38 5.02
CA LYS A 151 -6.49 18.10 5.69
C LYS A 151 -5.82 16.84 5.15
N ALA A 152 -6.58 15.80 4.86
CA ALA A 152 -6.04 14.58 4.27
C ALA A 152 -5.45 14.84 2.88
N GLN A 153 -6.10 15.69 2.08
CA GLN A 153 -5.60 16.12 0.78
C GLN A 153 -4.35 17.00 0.91
N GLU A 154 -4.34 17.95 1.84
CA GLU A 154 -3.17 18.79 2.14
C GLU A 154 -1.96 17.93 2.54
N ASP A 155 -2.17 16.93 3.40
CA ASP A 155 -1.10 16.05 3.85
C ASP A 155 -0.58 15.13 2.74
N TYR A 156 -1.49 14.58 1.91
CA TYR A 156 -1.12 13.88 0.68
C TYR A 156 -0.27 14.77 -0.24
N ALA A 157 -0.70 16.00 -0.52
CA ALA A 157 0.02 16.91 -1.40
C ALA A 157 1.41 17.26 -0.85
N ARG A 158 1.53 17.44 0.47
CA ARG A 158 2.81 17.67 1.15
C ARG A 158 3.77 16.50 0.95
N ILE A 159 3.30 15.27 1.13
CA ILE A 159 4.11 14.06 0.94
C ILE A 159 4.52 13.89 -0.54
N LEU A 160 3.60 14.19 -1.47
CA LEU A 160 3.82 14.05 -2.91
C LEU A 160 4.68 15.17 -3.54
N ALA A 161 5.00 16.24 -2.81
CA ALA A 161 5.66 17.41 -3.39
C ALA A 161 7.06 17.12 -3.96
N ASP A 162 7.77 16.16 -3.35
CA ASP A 162 9.18 15.85 -3.61
C ASP A 162 9.41 14.39 -4.01
N VAL A 163 8.45 13.80 -4.74
CA VAL A 163 8.55 12.42 -5.24
C VAL A 163 8.88 12.41 -6.73
N ASP A 164 9.68 11.43 -7.16
CA ASP A 164 10.02 11.19 -8.57
C ASP A 164 9.10 10.15 -9.21
N ILE A 165 8.67 9.17 -8.40
CA ILE A 165 7.84 8.05 -8.81
C ILE A 165 6.69 7.89 -7.82
N VAL A 166 5.48 7.64 -8.35
CA VAL A 166 4.35 7.14 -7.56
C VAL A 166 3.90 5.79 -8.07
N MET A 167 3.84 4.81 -7.17
CA MET A 167 3.33 3.47 -7.46
C MET A 167 1.98 3.26 -6.78
N MET A 168 0.95 3.03 -7.58
CA MET A 168 -0.45 2.94 -7.21
C MET A 168 -0.91 1.48 -7.19
N LEU A 169 -1.20 0.95 -6.00
CA LEU A 169 -1.41 -0.48 -5.72
C LEU A 169 -2.86 -0.75 -5.30
N SER A 170 -3.68 -1.19 -6.27
CA SER A 170 -5.05 -1.68 -6.06
C SER A 170 -5.95 -0.79 -5.19
N THR A 171 -5.96 0.52 -5.48
CA THR A 171 -6.80 1.49 -4.76
C THR A 171 -7.31 2.60 -5.66
N MET A 172 -8.42 2.37 -6.36
CA MET A 172 -8.97 3.34 -7.31
C MET A 172 -9.13 4.75 -6.72
N LEU A 173 -9.70 4.89 -5.52
CA LEU A 173 -9.98 6.21 -4.93
C LEU A 173 -8.70 6.97 -4.55
N HIS A 174 -7.80 6.34 -3.78
CA HIS A 174 -6.56 7.00 -3.37
C HIS A 174 -5.64 7.25 -4.57
N SER A 175 -5.58 6.32 -5.54
CA SER A 175 -4.79 6.49 -6.76
C SER A 175 -5.27 7.66 -7.61
N ILE A 176 -6.59 7.82 -7.78
CA ILE A 176 -7.15 8.98 -8.50
C ILE A 176 -6.88 10.27 -7.74
N ALA A 177 -7.05 10.27 -6.42
CA ALA A 177 -6.77 11.45 -5.59
C ALA A 177 -5.30 11.87 -5.70
N ALA A 178 -4.37 10.93 -5.50
CA ALA A 178 -2.93 11.16 -5.67
C ALA A 178 -2.61 11.68 -7.07
N GLY A 179 -3.10 11.02 -8.12
CA GLY A 179 -2.89 11.44 -9.51
C GLY A 179 -3.32 12.88 -9.81
N ASN A 180 -4.38 13.39 -9.16
CA ASN A 180 -4.82 14.78 -9.33
C ASN A 180 -3.88 15.81 -8.70
N MET A 181 -3.05 15.37 -7.75
CA MET A 181 -2.08 16.22 -7.04
C MET A 181 -0.69 16.16 -7.67
N LEU A 182 -0.46 15.26 -8.64
CA LEU A 182 0.85 15.06 -9.25
C LEU A 182 1.11 16.01 -10.42
N PRO A 183 2.30 16.62 -10.48
CA PRO A 183 2.75 17.30 -11.68
C PRO A 183 3.15 16.28 -12.76
N ALA A 184 3.04 16.67 -14.04
CA ALA A 184 3.26 15.77 -15.19
C ALA A 184 4.68 15.15 -15.28
N ARG A 185 5.66 15.68 -14.53
CA ARG A 185 7.03 15.15 -14.46
C ARG A 185 7.15 13.85 -13.66
N VAL A 186 6.17 13.56 -12.79
CA VAL A 186 6.23 12.39 -11.90
C VAL A 186 5.85 11.14 -12.67
N LEU A 187 6.74 10.15 -12.66
CA LEU A 187 6.48 8.86 -13.28
C LEU A 187 5.44 8.11 -12.45
N THR A 188 4.36 7.68 -13.10
CA THR A 188 3.27 6.96 -12.41
C THR A 188 3.24 5.50 -12.85
N ILE A 189 3.20 4.59 -11.88
CA ILE A 189 3.03 3.14 -12.09
C ILE A 189 1.70 2.75 -11.47
N CYS A 190 0.78 2.21 -12.27
CA CYS A 190 -0.51 1.74 -11.80
C CYS A 190 -0.61 0.22 -11.93
N VAL A 191 -0.91 -0.45 -10.81
CA VAL A 191 -1.10 -1.89 -10.75
C VAL A 191 -2.48 -2.17 -10.16
N ASP A 192 -3.36 -2.73 -10.98
CA ASP A 192 -4.70 -3.11 -10.56
C ASP A 192 -5.20 -4.31 -11.38
N ILE A 193 -5.91 -5.24 -10.76
CA ILE A 193 -6.49 -6.39 -11.47
C ILE A 193 -7.62 -5.95 -12.40
N ASN A 194 -8.26 -4.81 -12.13
CA ASN A 194 -9.32 -4.25 -12.94
C ASN A 194 -8.76 -3.31 -14.03
N PRO A 195 -8.84 -3.68 -15.31
CA PRO A 195 -8.32 -2.86 -16.40
C PRO A 195 -9.00 -1.48 -16.48
N ALA A 196 -10.25 -1.34 -16.02
CA ALA A 196 -10.96 -0.06 -16.03
C ALA A 196 -10.30 0.99 -15.09
N VAL A 197 -9.74 0.54 -13.96
CA VAL A 197 -9.00 1.41 -13.03
C VAL A 197 -7.71 1.89 -13.70
N VAL A 198 -6.98 0.96 -14.32
CA VAL A 198 -5.73 1.26 -15.04
C VAL A 198 -5.97 2.24 -16.19
N THR A 199 -7.00 2.03 -17.01
CA THR A 199 -7.37 2.94 -18.10
C THR A 199 -7.68 4.33 -17.57
N LYS A 200 -8.50 4.43 -16.51
CA LYS A 200 -8.88 5.73 -15.93
C LYS A 200 -7.69 6.52 -15.39
N LEU A 201 -6.64 5.85 -14.93
CA LEU A 201 -5.41 6.48 -14.45
C LEU A 201 -4.46 6.83 -15.60
N LYS A 202 -4.40 6.03 -16.67
CA LYS A 202 -3.65 6.37 -17.89
C LYS A 202 -4.20 7.62 -18.59
N ASP A 203 -5.51 7.80 -18.59
CA ASP A 203 -6.18 8.92 -19.27
C ASP A 203 -5.95 10.28 -18.58
N ARG A 204 -5.38 10.32 -17.37
CA ARG A 204 -5.19 11.55 -16.58
C ARG A 204 -3.90 12.34 -16.87
N GLY A 205 -3.28 12.10 -18.02
CA GLY A 205 -2.39 13.11 -18.63
C GLY A 205 -0.97 13.21 -18.08
N SER A 206 -0.51 12.30 -17.21
CA SER A 206 0.92 12.11 -17.01
C SER A 206 1.50 11.50 -18.29
N LEU A 207 2.46 12.21 -18.91
CA LEU A 207 3.15 11.77 -20.13
C LEU A 207 3.86 10.42 -19.98
N GLN A 208 4.04 9.95 -18.74
CA GLN A 208 4.75 8.74 -18.38
C GLN A 208 3.92 7.93 -17.36
N THR A 209 2.96 7.15 -17.84
CA THR A 209 2.21 6.18 -17.02
C THR A 209 2.47 4.76 -17.48
N ILE A 210 3.04 3.94 -16.59
CA ILE A 210 3.10 2.49 -16.75
C ILE A 210 1.84 1.92 -16.11
N GLY A 211 1.08 1.10 -16.84
CA GLY A 211 -0.10 0.46 -16.28
C GLY A 211 -0.05 -1.04 -16.49
N VAL A 212 -0.18 -1.78 -15.40
CA VAL A 212 -0.04 -3.24 -15.30
C VAL A 212 -1.36 -3.80 -14.79
N VAL A 213 -1.95 -4.72 -15.56
CA VAL A 213 -3.19 -5.39 -15.17
C VAL A 213 -2.85 -6.76 -14.61
N THR A 214 -2.84 -6.90 -13.28
CA THR A 214 -2.43 -8.13 -12.59
C THR A 214 -2.93 -8.17 -11.15
N ASP A 215 -2.89 -9.35 -10.54
CA ASP A 215 -2.95 -9.50 -9.09
C ASP A 215 -1.78 -8.76 -8.41
N ILE A 216 -2.09 -8.01 -7.35
CA ILE A 216 -1.13 -7.14 -6.68
C ILE A 216 -0.21 -7.90 -5.72
N GLY A 217 -0.68 -8.99 -5.10
CA GLY A 217 0.16 -9.85 -4.28
C GLY A 217 1.26 -10.49 -5.13
N LEU A 218 0.88 -11.07 -6.27
CA LEU A 218 1.83 -11.64 -7.23
C LEU A 218 2.83 -10.58 -7.74
N PHE A 219 2.36 -9.38 -8.07
CA PHE A 219 3.24 -8.32 -8.55
C PHE A 219 4.28 -7.90 -7.50
N LEU A 220 3.86 -7.69 -6.24
CA LEU A 220 4.76 -7.30 -5.16
C LEU A 220 5.78 -8.39 -4.84
N HIS A 221 5.34 -9.65 -4.85
CA HIS A 221 6.21 -10.79 -4.65
C HIS A 221 7.32 -10.85 -5.71
N LEU A 222 6.95 -10.83 -6.99
CA LEU A 222 7.91 -10.83 -8.10
C LEU A 222 8.82 -9.60 -8.08
N LEU A 223 8.31 -8.42 -7.70
CA LEU A 223 9.10 -7.21 -7.62
C LEU A 223 10.16 -7.30 -6.51
N THR A 224 9.78 -7.86 -5.36
CA THR A 224 10.67 -8.02 -4.21
C THR A 224 11.76 -9.04 -4.52
N GLU A 225 11.40 -10.22 -5.03
CA GLU A 225 12.37 -11.22 -5.52
C GLU A 225 13.35 -10.59 -6.51
N ARG A 226 12.82 -9.82 -7.47
CA ARG A 226 13.66 -9.21 -8.51
C ARG A 226 14.63 -8.18 -7.94
N LEU A 227 14.27 -7.42 -6.91
CA LEU A 227 15.13 -6.41 -6.29
C LEU A 227 16.21 -7.00 -5.37
N GLU A 228 16.01 -8.23 -4.88
CA GLU A 228 17.00 -8.98 -4.10
C GLU A 228 18.10 -9.63 -4.97
N GLU A 229 17.81 -9.90 -6.25
CA GLU A 229 18.79 -10.36 -7.27
C GLU A 229 19.83 -9.30 -7.63
#